data_AF-A0A7C1Q6V1-F1
#
_entry.id   AF-A0A7C1Q6V1-F1
#
_cell.length_a   1.000
_cell.length_b   1.000
_cell.length_c   1.000
_cell.angle_alpha   90.00
_cell.angle_beta   90.00
_cell.angle_gamma   90.00
#
_symmetry.space_group_name_H-M   'P 1'
#
loop_
_entity.id
_entity.type
_entity.pdbx_description
1 polymer ?
#
loop_
_entity_poly.entity_id
_entity_poly.type
_entity_poly.pdbx_seq_one_letter_code
_entity_poly.pdbx_strand_id
1 'polypeptide(L)'
;MNPLKTLNQLELNLRKSNLFFEYADHYLIRNDNIPENFEEFLFNYHIHEDEFDLFKKFAIKKGIKIDNVSLFREELKELIKKFDIPEKNIEDIELSLVDNGIDLDKTLFEKSKDFIEREIKQEIARMLWGTEERYKVWHTDDTQLIGSLTFFEEAEDLLERYLAIHSENERDE
;
A
#
# COMPACT_ATOMS: atom_id res chain seq x y z
N MET A 1 7.61 -6.84 -5.94
CA MET A 1 7.17 -5.61 -5.24
C MET A 1 7.80 -5.60 -3.86
N ASN A 2 8.24 -4.45 -3.36
CA ASN A 2 9.28 -4.35 -2.31
C ASN A 2 8.70 -4.60 -0.89
N PRO A 3 9.27 -5.50 -0.05
CA PRO A 3 8.60 -6.07 1.13
C PRO A 3 8.41 -5.12 2.33
N LEU A 4 8.90 -3.89 2.27
CA LEU A 4 8.75 -2.88 3.32
C LEU A 4 8.73 -1.49 2.67
N LYS A 5 7.69 -1.15 1.90
CA LYS A 5 7.51 0.24 1.47
C LYS A 5 7.19 1.08 2.71
N THR A 6 8.23 1.64 3.33
CA THR A 6 8.07 2.67 4.36
C THR A 6 7.23 3.78 3.77
N LEU A 7 6.11 4.09 4.43
CA LEU A 7 5.20 5.14 3.97
C LEU A 7 5.98 6.46 3.85
N ASN A 8 5.81 7.13 2.72
CA ASN A 8 6.38 8.47 2.57
C ASN A 8 5.64 9.48 3.46
N GLN A 9 6.17 10.69 3.58
CA GLN A 9 5.60 11.70 4.48
C GLN A 9 4.15 12.08 4.11
N LEU A 10 3.82 12.11 2.81
CA LEU A 10 2.47 12.36 2.34
C LEU A 10 1.53 11.22 2.76
N GLU A 11 1.91 9.97 2.49
CA GLU A 11 1.14 8.78 2.85
C GLU A 11 0.88 8.72 4.37
N LEU A 12 1.89 9.03 5.19
CA LEU A 12 1.76 9.14 6.64
C LEU A 12 0.77 10.24 7.07
N ASN A 13 0.83 11.41 6.44
CA ASN A 13 -0.07 12.52 6.74
C ASN A 13 -1.52 12.20 6.34
N LEU A 14 -1.71 11.56 5.18
CA LEU A 14 -3.03 11.10 4.72
C LEU A 14 -3.62 10.07 5.67
N ARG A 15 -2.82 9.09 6.10
CA ARG A 15 -3.29 8.04 7.01
C ARG A 15 -3.69 8.57 8.39
N LYS A 16 -2.97 9.58 8.90
CA LYS A 16 -3.27 10.19 10.21
C LYS A 16 -4.51 11.09 10.21
N SER A 17 -5.04 11.48 9.06
CA SER A 17 -6.05 12.54 8.94
C SER A 17 -7.49 12.05 8.80
N ASN A 18 -7.76 10.75 9.01
CA ASN A 18 -9.08 10.13 8.79
C ASN A 18 -9.69 10.39 7.40
N LEU A 19 -8.90 10.89 6.45
CA LEU A 19 -9.40 11.35 5.16
C LEU A 19 -10.01 10.24 4.32
N PHE A 20 -9.42 9.04 4.39
CA PHE A 20 -9.91 7.89 3.62
C PHE A 20 -11.32 7.49 4.04
N PHE A 21 -11.61 7.53 5.35
CA PHE A 21 -12.94 7.28 5.86
C PHE A 21 -13.94 8.32 5.35
N GLU A 22 -13.63 9.61 5.53
CA GLU A 22 -14.54 10.68 5.10
C GLU A 22 -14.73 10.69 3.58
N TYR A 23 -13.66 10.40 2.82
CA TYR A 23 -13.74 10.36 1.37
C TYR A 23 -14.52 9.14 0.87
N ALA A 24 -14.35 7.97 1.49
CA ALA A 24 -15.11 6.77 1.15
C ALA A 24 -16.63 7.01 1.34
N ASP A 25 -17.04 7.72 2.38
CA ASP A 25 -18.45 8.08 2.60
C ASP A 25 -18.97 8.97 1.44
N HIS A 26 -18.21 10.00 1.07
CA HIS A 26 -18.51 10.84 -0.09
C HIS A 26 -18.45 10.07 -1.42
N TYR A 27 -17.64 9.03 -1.51
CA TYR A 27 -17.50 8.20 -2.69
C TYR A 27 -18.75 7.34 -2.89
N LEU A 28 -19.21 6.66 -1.84
CA LEU A 28 -20.40 5.80 -1.85
C LEU A 28 -21.68 6.55 -2.21
N ILE A 29 -21.80 7.83 -1.85
CA ILE A 29 -22.96 8.65 -2.20
C ILE A 29 -22.99 9.00 -3.69
N ARG A 30 -21.84 9.03 -4.36
CA ARG A 30 -21.71 9.48 -5.76
C ARG A 30 -21.58 8.35 -6.77
N ASN A 31 -21.14 7.18 -6.31
CA ASN A 31 -20.80 6.05 -7.15
C ASN A 31 -21.71 4.86 -6.84
N ASP A 32 -22.67 4.63 -7.74
CA ASP A 32 -23.64 3.53 -7.60
C ASP A 32 -23.14 2.21 -8.22
N ASN A 33 -22.02 2.24 -8.95
CA ASN A 33 -21.49 1.10 -9.71
C ASN A 33 -20.47 0.28 -8.90
N ILE A 34 -20.71 0.08 -7.61
CA ILE A 34 -19.85 -0.76 -6.77
C ILE A 34 -20.42 -2.20 -6.80
N PRO A 35 -19.60 -3.23 -7.07
CA PRO A 35 -20.07 -4.60 -7.03
C PRO A 35 -20.72 -4.96 -5.69
N GLU A 36 -21.84 -5.68 -5.72
CA GLU A 36 -22.50 -6.18 -4.49
C GLU A 36 -21.69 -7.30 -3.83
N ASN A 37 -20.95 -8.07 -4.64
CA ASN A 37 -20.12 -9.18 -4.21
C ASN A 37 -18.70 -8.70 -3.84
N PHE A 38 -18.22 -9.10 -2.66
CA PHE A 38 -16.92 -8.67 -2.15
C PHE A 38 -15.76 -9.20 -3.00
N GLU A 39 -15.81 -10.44 -3.47
CA GLU A 39 -14.74 -11.02 -4.28
C GLU A 39 -14.60 -10.28 -5.62
N GLU A 40 -15.71 -9.95 -6.27
CA GLU A 40 -15.72 -9.12 -7.48
C GLU A 40 -15.15 -7.71 -7.22
N PHE A 41 -15.51 -7.10 -6.09
CA PHE A 41 -14.92 -5.82 -5.66
C PHE A 41 -13.41 -5.94 -5.41
N LEU A 42 -12.97 -7.02 -4.77
CA LEU A 42 -11.57 -7.21 -4.41
C LEU A 42 -10.70 -7.30 -5.66
N PHE A 43 -11.09 -8.15 -6.62
CA PHE A 43 -10.25 -8.51 -7.77
C PHE A 43 -10.46 -7.65 -9.02
N ASN A 44 -11.67 -7.12 -9.23
CA ASN A 44 -12.02 -6.48 -10.51
C ASN A 44 -12.33 -4.98 -10.39
N TYR A 45 -12.60 -4.50 -9.17
CA TYR A 45 -12.96 -3.09 -8.98
C TYR A 45 -11.72 -2.21 -8.79
N HIS A 46 -11.65 -1.15 -9.58
CA HIS A 46 -10.59 -0.15 -9.53
C HIS A 46 -11.19 1.24 -9.39
N ILE A 47 -10.49 2.10 -8.66
CA ILE A 47 -10.89 3.50 -8.54
C ILE A 47 -10.50 4.23 -9.83
N HIS A 48 -11.47 4.88 -10.46
CA HIS A 48 -11.24 5.63 -11.70
C HIS A 48 -10.26 6.79 -11.49
N GLU A 49 -9.52 7.12 -12.54
CA GLU A 49 -8.46 8.14 -12.49
C GLU A 49 -8.97 9.51 -12.01
N ASP A 50 -10.16 9.90 -12.45
CA ASP A 50 -10.81 11.17 -12.08
C ASP A 50 -11.08 11.28 -10.56
N GLU A 51 -11.20 10.15 -9.87
CA GLU A 51 -11.44 10.11 -8.43
C GLU A 51 -10.18 10.44 -7.62
N PHE A 52 -8.97 10.24 -8.16
CA PHE A 52 -7.75 10.71 -7.49
C PHE A 52 -7.68 12.24 -7.50
N ASP A 53 -8.11 12.90 -8.59
CA ASP A 53 -8.17 14.36 -8.65
C ASP A 53 -9.21 14.92 -7.68
N LEU A 54 -10.34 14.24 -7.52
CA LEU A 54 -11.36 14.59 -6.55
C LEU A 54 -10.87 14.38 -5.11
N PHE A 55 -10.21 13.25 -4.82
CA PHE A 55 -9.58 12.98 -3.53
C PHE A 55 -8.51 14.04 -3.20
N LYS A 56 -7.69 14.40 -4.18
CA LYS A 56 -6.67 15.44 -4.05
C LYS A 56 -7.28 16.79 -3.66
N LYS A 57 -8.32 17.23 -4.37
CA LYS A 57 -9.07 18.46 -4.04
C LYS A 57 -9.69 18.37 -2.65
N PHE A 58 -10.23 17.21 -2.28
CA PHE A 58 -10.81 16.96 -0.97
C PHE A 58 -9.77 17.08 0.15
N ALA A 59 -8.62 16.44 0.01
CA ALA A 59 -7.51 16.49 0.97
C ALA A 59 -6.96 17.92 1.14
N ILE A 60 -6.80 18.67 0.05
CA ILE A 60 -6.38 20.08 0.09
C ILE A 60 -7.41 20.93 0.85
N LYS A 61 -8.71 20.73 0.57
CA LYS A 61 -9.80 21.43 1.28
C LYS A 61 -9.81 21.12 2.78
N LYS A 62 -9.38 19.92 3.17
CA LYS A 62 -9.22 19.48 4.57
C LYS A 62 -7.91 19.95 5.21
N GLY A 63 -7.10 20.73 4.50
CA GLY A 63 -5.87 21.34 5.01
C GLY A 63 -4.64 20.44 4.90
N ILE A 64 -4.71 19.30 4.20
CA ILE A 64 -3.53 18.51 3.90
C ILE A 64 -2.71 19.21 2.82
N LYS A 65 -1.44 19.44 3.14
CA LYS A 65 -0.45 19.91 2.19
C LYS A 65 -0.08 18.72 1.29
N ILE A 66 -0.67 18.69 0.11
CA ILE A 66 -0.21 17.84 -0.98
C ILE A 66 0.82 18.67 -1.73
N ASP A 67 2.10 18.33 -1.57
CA ASP A 67 3.24 19.01 -2.21
C ASP A 67 3.10 18.93 -3.73
N ASN A 68 2.37 19.89 -4.28
CA ASN A 68 1.92 19.86 -5.66
C ASN A 68 2.99 20.28 -6.67
N VAL A 69 4.27 20.38 -6.28
CA VAL A 69 5.25 21.10 -7.12
C VAL A 69 6.64 20.45 -7.17
N SER A 70 7.08 19.72 -6.15
CA SER A 70 8.42 19.14 -6.19
C SER A 70 8.40 17.82 -6.94
N LEU A 71 9.03 17.81 -8.12
CA LEU A 71 9.41 16.55 -8.77
C LEU A 71 10.36 15.80 -7.84
N PHE A 72 10.30 14.47 -7.83
CA PHE A 72 11.24 13.67 -7.04
C PHE A 72 12.70 13.99 -7.39
N ARG A 73 12.96 14.37 -8.65
CA ARG A 73 14.24 14.92 -9.10
C ARG A 73 14.73 16.11 -8.26
N GLU A 74 13.86 17.02 -7.83
CA GLU A 74 14.24 18.17 -7.01
C GLU A 74 14.52 17.77 -5.55
N GLU A 75 13.78 16.81 -5.01
CA GLU A 75 14.08 16.24 -3.68
C GLU A 75 15.42 15.50 -3.68
N LEU A 76 15.71 14.78 -4.77
CA LEU A 76 16.98 14.10 -4.96
C LEU A 76 18.14 15.09 -5.00
N LYS A 77 17.98 16.24 -5.68
CA LYS A 77 18.99 17.32 -5.71
C LYS A 77 19.26 17.89 -4.31
N GLU A 78 18.22 18.17 -3.53
CA GLU A 78 18.37 18.65 -2.15
C GLU A 78 19.06 17.60 -1.26
N LEU A 79 18.77 16.31 -1.47
CA LEU A 79 19.41 15.23 -0.75
C LEU A 79 20.90 15.09 -1.13
N ILE A 80 21.22 15.11 -2.43
CA ILE A 80 22.59 15.12 -2.95
C ILE A 80 23.41 16.25 -2.31
N LYS A 81 22.84 17.46 -2.28
CA LYS A 81 23.46 18.63 -1.67
C LYS A 81 23.65 18.47 -0.16
N LYS A 82 22.67 17.91 0.54
CA LYS A 82 22.74 17.67 1.99
C LYS A 82 23.82 16.67 2.38
N PHE A 83 24.09 15.68 1.53
CA PHE A 83 25.08 14.63 1.80
C PHE A 83 26.41 14.84 1.08
N ASP A 84 26.62 15.99 0.43
CA ASP A 84 27.84 16.36 -0.30
C ASP A 84 28.29 15.28 -1.30
N ILE A 85 27.31 14.72 -2.02
CA ILE A 85 27.56 13.64 -2.98
C ILE A 85 28.24 14.24 -4.23
N PRO A 86 29.38 13.67 -4.70
CA PRO A 86 30.06 14.16 -5.88
C PRO A 86 29.17 14.14 -7.13
N GLU A 87 29.24 15.19 -7.96
CA GLU A 87 28.43 15.34 -9.17
C GLU A 87 28.52 14.13 -10.12
N LYS A 88 29.70 13.52 -10.21
CA LYS A 88 29.95 12.30 -11.00
C LYS A 88 29.10 11.08 -10.58
N ASN A 89 28.62 11.04 -9.34
CA ASN A 89 27.79 9.94 -8.84
C ASN A 89 26.29 10.22 -9.07
N ILE A 90 25.91 11.44 -9.45
CA ILE A 90 24.49 11.82 -9.63
C ILE A 90 23.91 11.07 -10.82
N GLU A 91 24.64 11.02 -11.94
CA GLU A 91 24.20 10.30 -13.14
C GLU A 91 24.02 8.81 -12.85
N ASP A 92 24.97 8.18 -12.14
CA ASP A 92 24.88 6.78 -11.72
C ASP A 92 23.67 6.52 -10.80
N ILE A 93 23.36 7.46 -9.90
CA ILE A 93 22.19 7.38 -9.01
C ILE A 93 20.89 7.54 -9.81
N GLU A 94 20.79 8.54 -10.69
CA GLU A 94 19.59 8.74 -11.52
C GLU A 94 19.34 7.53 -12.42
N LEU A 95 20.39 7.00 -13.08
CA LEU A 95 20.30 5.78 -13.89
C LEU A 95 19.85 4.59 -13.06
N SER A 96 20.46 4.35 -11.90
CA SER A 96 20.06 3.25 -11.02
C SER A 96 18.59 3.36 -10.58
N LEU A 97 18.10 4.57 -10.27
CA LEU A 97 16.71 4.78 -9.88
C LEU A 97 15.75 4.49 -11.05
N VAL A 98 16.08 4.97 -12.26
CA VAL A 98 15.29 4.70 -13.46
C VAL A 98 15.29 3.22 -13.83
N ASP A 99 16.44 2.54 -13.76
CA ASP A 99 16.57 1.09 -13.98
C ASP A 99 15.75 0.27 -12.98
N ASN A 100 15.53 0.80 -11.78
CA ASN A 100 14.65 0.23 -10.76
C ASN A 100 13.17 0.65 -10.92
N GLY A 101 12.81 1.30 -12.03
CA GLY A 101 11.43 1.70 -12.35
C GLY A 101 10.95 2.95 -11.61
N ILE A 102 11.84 3.74 -11.02
CA ILE A 102 11.48 4.98 -10.34
C ILE A 102 11.43 6.12 -11.35
N ASP A 103 10.22 6.57 -11.62
CA ASP A 103 9.99 7.77 -12.41
C ASP A 103 10.34 9.03 -11.58
N LEU A 104 11.38 9.74 -12.01
CA LEU A 104 11.89 10.94 -11.33
C LEU A 104 11.00 12.17 -11.57
N ASP A 105 10.15 12.13 -12.60
CA ASP A 105 9.30 13.23 -13.04
C ASP A 105 7.85 13.08 -12.52
N LYS A 106 7.56 12.02 -11.75
CA LYS A 106 6.31 11.88 -11.00
C LYS A 106 6.37 12.63 -9.67
N THR A 107 5.27 13.32 -9.34
CA THR A 107 5.06 13.92 -8.02
C THR A 107 4.87 12.84 -6.94
N LEU A 108 5.05 13.20 -5.67
CA LEU A 108 4.76 12.29 -4.55
C LEU A 108 3.32 11.77 -4.57
N PHE A 109 2.36 12.62 -4.96
CA PHE A 109 0.96 12.20 -5.08
C PHE A 109 0.77 11.10 -6.12
N GLU A 110 1.39 11.27 -7.30
CA GLU A 110 1.36 10.27 -8.38
C GLU A 110 1.98 8.93 -7.95
N LYS A 111 3.08 8.97 -7.19
CA LYS A 111 3.72 7.77 -6.64
C LYS A 111 2.93 7.08 -5.52
N SER A 112 1.92 7.77 -5.00
CA SER A 112 1.07 7.29 -3.91
C SER A 112 -0.33 6.90 -4.38
N LYS A 113 -0.62 6.89 -5.69
CA LYS A 113 -1.94 6.47 -6.22
C LYS A 113 -2.32 5.06 -5.79
N ASP A 114 -1.45 4.07 -5.96
CA ASP A 114 -1.72 2.69 -5.52
C ASP A 114 -2.02 2.61 -4.01
N PHE A 115 -1.29 3.39 -3.20
CA PHE A 115 -1.52 3.49 -1.77
C PHE A 115 -2.90 4.12 -1.48
N ILE A 116 -3.21 5.25 -2.13
CA ILE A 116 -4.47 5.97 -1.98
C ILE A 116 -5.65 5.08 -2.40
N GLU A 117 -5.54 4.39 -3.53
CA GLU A 117 -6.56 3.50 -4.04
C GLU A 117 -6.87 2.41 -3.02
N ARG A 118 -5.82 1.72 -2.54
CA ARG A 118 -5.98 0.65 -1.56
C ARG A 118 -6.61 1.15 -0.26
N GLU A 119 -6.20 2.31 0.27
CA GLU A 119 -6.79 2.85 1.50
C GLU A 119 -8.26 3.27 1.31
N ILE A 120 -8.63 3.84 0.15
CA ILE A 120 -10.03 4.12 -0.16
C ILE A 120 -10.82 2.81 -0.28
N LYS A 121 -10.30 1.80 -1.02
CA LYS A 121 -10.93 0.49 -1.17
C LYS A 121 -11.14 -0.20 0.18
N GLN A 122 -10.17 -0.12 1.10
CA GLN A 122 -10.30 -0.66 2.45
C GLN A 122 -11.47 -0.03 3.20
N GLU A 123 -11.61 1.30 3.16
CA GLU A 123 -12.69 1.99 3.86
C GLU A 123 -14.06 1.74 3.21
N ILE A 124 -14.14 1.65 1.88
CA ILE A 124 -15.35 1.19 1.16
C ILE A 124 -15.71 -0.23 1.63
N ALA A 125 -14.73 -1.14 1.65
CA ALA A 125 -14.97 -2.52 2.06
C ALA A 125 -15.47 -2.61 3.51
N ARG A 126 -14.90 -1.79 4.39
CA ARG A 126 -15.32 -1.67 5.78
C ARG A 126 -16.77 -1.20 5.91
N MET A 127 -17.19 -0.24 5.09
CA MET A 127 -18.54 0.32 5.12
C MET A 127 -19.60 -0.65 4.59
N LEU A 128 -19.27 -1.41 3.55
CA LEU A 128 -20.24 -2.29 2.87
C LEU A 128 -20.32 -3.70 3.47
N TRP A 129 -19.18 -4.30 3.81
CA TRP A 129 -19.13 -5.70 4.27
C TRP A 129 -18.61 -5.88 5.70
N GLY A 130 -17.89 -4.87 6.22
CA GLY A 130 -17.43 -4.85 7.60
C GLY A 130 -15.91 -4.94 7.75
N THR A 131 -15.48 -5.02 9.01
CA THR A 131 -14.06 -4.88 9.36
C THR A 131 -13.19 -6.03 8.85
N GLU A 132 -13.72 -7.23 8.70
CA GLU A 132 -12.94 -8.38 8.20
C GLU A 132 -12.54 -8.20 6.73
N GLU A 133 -13.47 -7.74 5.90
CA GLU A 133 -13.24 -7.49 4.47
C GLU A 133 -12.25 -6.35 4.23
N ARG A 134 -12.22 -5.35 5.11
CA ARG A 134 -11.18 -4.32 5.12
C ARG A 134 -9.78 -4.94 5.21
N TYR A 135 -9.58 -5.90 6.11
CA TYR A 135 -8.28 -6.55 6.27
C TYR A 135 -7.91 -7.41 5.06
N LYS A 136 -8.89 -8.07 4.42
CA LYS A 136 -8.65 -8.79 3.16
C LYS A 136 -8.11 -7.88 2.05
N VAL A 137 -8.64 -6.66 1.91
CA VAL A 137 -8.10 -5.64 0.97
C VAL A 137 -6.70 -5.16 1.37
N TRP A 138 -6.39 -5.10 2.67
CA TRP A 138 -5.04 -4.74 3.11
C TRP A 138 -4.01 -5.81 2.75
N HIS A 139 -4.42 -7.08 2.81
CA HIS A 139 -3.53 -8.23 2.62
C HIS A 139 -3.29 -8.64 1.16
N THR A 140 -4.07 -8.14 0.19
CA THR A 140 -3.87 -8.49 -1.23
C THR A 140 -2.49 -8.10 -1.78
N ASP A 141 -1.84 -7.10 -1.19
CA ASP A 141 -0.49 -6.66 -1.60
C ASP A 141 0.62 -7.13 -0.66
N ASP A 142 0.28 -7.88 0.40
CA ASP A 142 1.25 -8.29 1.40
C ASP A 142 2.02 -9.53 0.94
N THR A 143 3.07 -9.29 0.17
CA THR A 143 4.01 -10.34 -0.28
C THR A 143 4.63 -11.14 0.87
N GLN A 144 4.75 -10.58 2.08
CA GLN A 144 5.27 -11.31 3.23
C GLN A 144 4.21 -12.24 3.81
N LEU A 145 2.95 -11.82 3.89
CA LEU A 145 1.86 -12.70 4.27
C LEU A 145 1.66 -13.81 3.23
N ILE A 146 1.67 -13.47 1.93
CA ILE A 146 1.60 -14.44 0.84
C ILE A 146 2.76 -15.43 0.95
N GLY A 147 3.99 -14.95 1.16
CA GLY A 147 5.15 -15.79 1.40
C GLY A 147 5.01 -16.65 2.66
N SER A 148 4.51 -16.10 3.76
CA SER A 148 4.31 -16.84 5.02
C SER A 148 3.26 -17.94 4.88
N LEU A 149 2.21 -17.70 4.09
CA LEU A 149 1.20 -18.72 3.77
C LEU A 149 1.81 -19.90 3.01
N THR A 150 2.83 -19.68 2.17
CA THR A 150 3.51 -20.79 1.48
C THR A 150 4.31 -21.70 2.42
N PHE A 151 4.71 -21.21 3.60
CA PHE A 151 5.41 -22.01 4.61
C PHE A 151 4.46 -22.69 5.62
N PHE A 152 3.15 -22.46 5.50
CA PHE A 152 2.18 -22.98 6.47
C PHE A 152 2.04 -24.50 6.40
N GLU A 153 2.02 -25.06 5.19
CA GLU A 153 2.01 -26.52 4.98
C GLU A 153 3.26 -27.19 5.56
N GLU A 154 4.45 -26.59 5.35
CA GLU A 154 5.70 -27.12 5.94
C GLU A 154 5.70 -27.04 7.48
N ALA A 155 5.07 -26.01 8.05
CA ALA A 155 4.93 -25.87 9.49
C ALA A 155 3.97 -26.92 10.08
N GLU A 156 2.87 -27.23 9.38
CA GLU A 156 1.94 -28.31 9.76
C GLU A 156 2.63 -29.68 9.73
N ASP A 157 3.38 -29.98 8.65
CA ASP A 157 4.18 -31.21 8.53
C ASP A 157 5.18 -31.38 9.67
N LEU A 158 5.88 -30.31 10.06
CA LEU A 158 6.81 -30.32 11.18
C LEU A 158 6.11 -30.56 12.52
N LEU A 159 4.94 -29.96 12.71
CA LEU A 159 4.14 -30.15 13.92
C LEU A 159 3.63 -31.58 14.03
N GLU A 160 3.12 -32.16 12.94
CA GLU A 160 2.68 -33.56 12.91
C GLU A 160 3.82 -34.52 13.26
N ARG A 161 5.01 -34.32 12.68
CA ARG A 161 6.20 -35.13 13.00
C ARG A 161 6.59 -35.01 14.47
N TYR A 162 6.57 -33.79 15.01
CA TYR A 162 6.89 -33.55 16.42
C TYR A 162 5.91 -34.30 17.34
N LEU A 163 4.61 -34.21 17.07
CA LEU A 163 3.56 -34.88 17.85
C LEU A 163 3.67 -36.41 17.74
N ALA A 164 3.97 -36.95 16.56
CA ALA A 164 4.16 -38.38 16.36
C ALA A 164 5.31 -38.92 17.25
N ILE A 165 6.48 -38.28 17.22
CA ILE A 165 7.65 -38.67 18.02
C ILE A 165 7.35 -38.63 19.52
N HIS A 166 6.65 -37.60 20.00
CA HIS A 166 6.36 -37.46 21.43
C HIS A 166 5.23 -38.38 21.89
N SER A 167 4.27 -38.71 21.00
CA SER A 167 3.21 -39.67 21.30
C SER A 167 3.68 -41.13 21.33
N GLU A 168 4.81 -41.46 20.68
CA GLU A 168 5.45 -42.78 20.77
C GLU A 168 6.26 -42.93 22.06
N ASN A 169 7.00 -41.89 22.46
CA ASN A 169 7.76 -41.89 23.72
C ASN A 169 6.86 -42.00 24.98
N GLU A 170 5.62 -41.50 24.93
CA GLU A 170 4.65 -41.64 26.04
C GLU A 170 3.97 -43.02 26.10
N ARG A 171 4.13 -43.90 25.09
CA ARG A 171 3.58 -45.27 25.08
C ARG A 171 4.56 -46.34 25.55
N ASP A 172 5.85 -46.01 25.59
CA ASP A 172 6.93 -46.89 26.00
C ASP A 172 7.33 -46.73 27.49
N GLU A 173 6.65 -45.85 28.24
CA GLU A 173 6.69 -45.74 29.72
C GLU A 173 5.47 -46.41 30.39
#